data_AF-A0A5D0UU93-F1
#
_entry.id   AF-A0A5D0UU93-F1
#
_cell.length_a   1.000
_cell.length_b   1.000
_cell.length_c   1.000
_cell.angle_alpha   90.00
_cell.angle_beta   90.00
_cell.angle_gamma   90.00
#
_symmetry.space_group_name_H-M   'P 1'
#
loop_
_entity.id
_entity.type
_entity.pdbx_description
1 polymer ?
#
loop_
_entity_poly.entity_id
_entity_poly.type
_entity_poly.pdbx_seq_one_letter_code
_entity_poly.pdbx_strand_id
1 'polypeptide(L)'
;MGSRMRNWMQQRALAAIGPTGSRLSRWATTRLCERLRTDDDEDLLDAVVGIACLSADGWAADEAMHALDARCDDPRFLQRVLVSMLEARMVPGGWHRVTRRAAALLMAPAPTTAGPPVTRLAWYLDGPAVPATRPGRYEVASWLVQATLYVVDDPLRRTLVDLLRATGQPDLLRALQAEFYRLVGKARRYGSATSGNEVTRASLWHGTRPAPLTGIVLANPHLPLEVTDTPQPDDRPPYEAVVSRVLIAILKGRPDPLPATASEQVASLVVTALLFGVDLWAPPDFVDACQRALRAVPPGPVREALCDRAALFGVAEARAAVVDAGLLPADERKQPAFLFLTGQWAAYDRLDPDGSRLRAWCAKQAAQPSWPFRRRFEEVAAAAGRASPFPAIPRPSSGSRRSIGSWVTDYGVGGHF
;
A
#
# COMPACT_ATOMS: atom_id res chain seq x y z
N MET A 1 17.09 -29.78 29.64
CA MET A 1 15.92 -29.72 30.56
C MET A 1 14.74 -30.32 29.82
N GLY A 2 13.96 -31.22 30.41
CA GLY A 2 12.83 -31.82 29.68
C GLY A 2 11.78 -30.77 29.30
N SER A 3 11.13 -30.94 28.15
CA SER A 3 10.12 -30.00 27.61
C SER A 3 9.00 -29.67 28.62
N ARG A 4 8.57 -30.65 29.43
CA ARG A 4 7.59 -30.46 30.50
C ARG A 4 8.03 -29.45 31.57
N MET A 5 9.30 -29.49 31.97
CA MET A 5 9.84 -28.56 32.97
C MET A 5 9.94 -27.15 32.39
N ARG A 6 10.33 -27.02 31.10
CA ARG A 6 10.33 -25.73 30.38
C ARG A 6 8.94 -25.10 30.33
N ASN A 7 7.94 -25.85 29.86
CA ASN A 7 6.56 -25.35 29.79
C ASN A 7 6.02 -24.96 31.16
N TRP A 8 6.34 -25.75 32.21
CA TRP A 8 5.95 -25.42 33.58
C TRP A 8 6.62 -24.13 34.06
N MET A 9 7.91 -23.93 33.82
CA MET A 9 8.62 -22.70 34.18
C MET A 9 8.07 -21.49 33.43
N GLN A 10 7.81 -21.62 32.12
CA GLN A 10 7.21 -20.56 31.31
C GLN A 10 5.84 -20.17 31.84
N GLN A 11 4.95 -21.13 32.08
CA GLN A 11 3.63 -20.87 32.66
C GLN A 11 3.73 -20.19 34.04
N ARG A 12 4.69 -20.57 34.88
CA ARG A 12 4.88 -19.98 36.22
C ARG A 12 5.50 -18.59 36.19
N ALA A 13 6.39 -18.33 35.24
CA ALA A 13 6.95 -17.01 35.00
C ALA A 13 5.89 -16.07 34.41
N LEU A 14 5.09 -16.56 33.46
CA LEU A 14 3.94 -15.83 32.92
C LEU A 14 2.84 -15.63 33.96
N ALA A 15 2.64 -16.52 34.94
CA ALA A 15 1.66 -16.31 36.02
C ALA A 15 2.02 -15.15 36.97
N ALA A 16 3.21 -14.55 36.83
CA ALA A 16 3.71 -13.47 37.67
C ALA A 16 3.26 -12.07 37.24
N ILE A 17 2.13 -11.91 36.55
CA ILE A 17 1.64 -10.64 35.95
C ILE A 17 1.18 -9.61 37.00
N GLY A 18 1.75 -9.60 38.21
CA GLY A 18 1.44 -8.65 39.28
C GLY A 18 2.70 -8.13 39.97
N PRO A 19 2.62 -6.96 40.62
CA PRO A 19 3.76 -6.30 41.28
C PRO A 19 4.42 -7.14 42.39
N THR A 20 3.70 -8.13 42.94
CA THR A 20 4.18 -9.05 43.99
C THR A 20 4.42 -10.46 43.47
N GLY A 21 5.05 -10.60 42.30
CA GLY A 21 5.41 -11.91 41.73
C GLY A 21 5.98 -12.86 42.79
N SER A 22 5.43 -14.07 42.87
CA SER A 22 5.79 -15.05 43.90
C SER A 22 7.30 -15.36 43.89
N ARG A 23 7.87 -15.79 45.02
CA ARG A 23 9.28 -16.25 45.09
C ARG A 23 9.59 -17.31 44.02
N LEU A 24 8.62 -18.20 43.75
CA LEU A 24 8.73 -19.23 42.73
C LEU A 24 8.81 -18.64 41.31
N SER A 25 8.01 -17.62 41.00
CA SER A 25 8.06 -16.93 39.71
C SER A 25 9.40 -16.23 39.51
N ARG A 26 9.92 -15.55 40.55
CA ARG A 26 11.24 -14.90 40.48
C ARG A 26 12.35 -15.92 40.19
N TRP A 27 12.35 -17.01 40.96
CA TRP A 27 13.29 -18.11 40.76
C TRP A 27 13.22 -18.68 39.34
N ALA A 28 12.00 -18.92 38.81
CA ALA A 28 11.82 -19.44 37.45
C ALA A 28 12.35 -18.47 36.38
N THR A 29 12.01 -17.17 36.47
CA THR A 29 12.50 -16.15 35.54
C THR A 29 14.02 -16.04 35.58
N THR A 30 14.63 -15.92 36.76
CA THR A 30 16.09 -15.87 36.90
C THR A 30 16.73 -17.10 36.27
N ARG A 31 16.19 -18.30 36.52
CA ARG A 31 16.78 -19.53 36.00
C ARG A 31 16.68 -19.65 34.48
N LEU A 32 15.58 -19.21 33.88
CA LEU A 32 15.44 -19.14 32.41
C LEU A 32 16.44 -18.12 31.82
N CYS A 33 16.55 -16.94 32.44
CA CYS A 33 17.45 -15.88 31.99
C CYS A 33 18.93 -16.27 32.09
N GLU A 34 19.36 -16.86 33.21
CA GLU A 34 20.71 -17.41 33.38
C GLU A 34 21.04 -18.44 32.31
N ARG A 35 20.12 -19.36 32.03
CA ARG A 35 20.35 -20.38 31.01
C ARG A 35 20.46 -19.78 29.62
N LEU A 36 19.56 -18.85 29.26
CA LEU A 36 19.62 -18.17 27.96
C LEU A 36 20.97 -17.47 27.75
N ARG A 37 21.59 -16.93 28.82
CA ARG A 37 22.94 -16.32 28.73
C ARG A 37 24.03 -17.33 28.37
N THR A 38 23.86 -18.60 28.72
CA THR A 38 24.88 -19.65 28.58
C THR A 38 24.63 -20.66 27.46
N ASP A 39 23.38 -20.78 26.98
CA ASP A 39 22.90 -21.87 26.14
C ASP A 39 22.19 -21.29 24.90
N ASP A 40 22.35 -21.92 23.73
CA ASP A 40 21.75 -21.47 22.47
C ASP A 40 20.43 -22.19 22.14
N ASP A 41 19.66 -22.52 23.18
CA ASP A 41 18.38 -23.25 23.11
C ASP A 41 17.24 -22.32 22.66
N GLU A 42 16.70 -22.54 21.46
CA GLU A 42 15.63 -21.74 20.86
C GLU A 42 14.35 -21.72 21.72
N ASP A 43 14.00 -22.85 22.36
CA ASP A 43 12.81 -22.92 23.22
C ASP A 43 12.95 -22.01 24.45
N LEU A 44 14.18 -21.75 24.91
CA LEU A 44 14.43 -20.80 26.01
C LEU A 44 14.24 -19.36 25.55
N LEU A 45 14.62 -19.05 24.31
CA LEU A 45 14.47 -17.72 23.75
C LEU A 45 12.99 -17.32 23.71
N ASP A 46 12.12 -18.16 23.17
CA ASP A 46 10.68 -17.87 23.08
C ASP A 46 10.05 -17.69 24.46
N ALA A 47 10.46 -18.51 25.44
CA ALA A 47 9.99 -18.37 26.82
C ALA A 47 10.43 -17.03 27.42
N VAL A 48 11.69 -16.62 27.23
CA VAL A 48 12.22 -15.36 27.76
C VAL A 48 11.64 -14.15 27.03
N VAL A 49 11.46 -14.21 25.71
CA VAL A 49 10.77 -13.17 24.93
C VAL A 49 9.31 -13.06 25.38
N GLY A 50 8.63 -14.18 25.62
CA GLY A 50 7.28 -14.18 26.17
C GLY A 50 7.21 -13.46 27.53
N ILE A 51 8.15 -13.71 28.44
CA ILE A 51 8.25 -13.00 29.73
C ILE A 51 8.53 -11.51 29.49
N ALA A 52 9.53 -11.19 28.67
CA ALA A 52 9.90 -9.82 28.35
C ALA A 52 8.71 -9.04 27.76
N CYS A 53 7.93 -9.63 26.86
CA CYS A 53 6.89 -8.94 26.12
C CYS A 53 5.51 -8.94 26.76
N LEU A 54 5.12 -10.05 27.41
CA LEU A 54 3.73 -10.25 27.85
C LEU A 54 3.54 -9.96 29.34
N SER A 55 4.59 -10.07 30.17
CA SER A 55 4.50 -9.68 31.58
C SER A 55 4.19 -8.19 31.70
N ALA A 56 3.34 -7.86 32.68
CA ALA A 56 3.13 -6.47 33.08
C ALA A 56 4.46 -5.85 33.52
N ASP A 57 4.58 -4.53 33.38
CA ASP A 57 5.80 -3.80 33.74
C ASP A 57 6.24 -4.15 35.18
N GLY A 58 7.49 -4.60 35.31
CA GLY A 58 8.04 -5.08 36.57
C GLY A 58 9.30 -5.93 36.40
N TRP A 59 9.87 -6.32 37.54
CA TRP A 59 11.19 -6.96 37.65
C TRP A 59 11.41 -8.14 36.69
N ALA A 60 10.42 -9.02 36.48
CA ALA A 60 10.61 -10.21 35.65
C ALA A 60 10.83 -9.87 34.17
N ALA A 61 10.13 -8.83 33.68
CA ALA A 61 10.31 -8.37 32.31
C ALA A 61 11.63 -7.62 32.14
N ASP A 62 12.07 -6.86 33.15
CA ASP A 62 13.35 -6.16 33.14
C ASP A 62 14.53 -7.15 33.16
N GLU A 63 14.45 -8.20 34.00
CA GLU A 63 15.44 -9.28 34.04
C GLU A 63 15.52 -10.04 32.72
N ALA A 64 14.35 -10.35 32.12
CA ALA A 64 14.28 -10.98 30.80
C ALA A 64 14.86 -10.08 29.71
N MET A 65 14.54 -8.79 29.71
CA MET A 65 15.11 -7.82 28.77
C MET A 65 16.62 -7.70 28.92
N HIS A 66 17.14 -7.68 30.15
CA HIS A 66 18.58 -7.62 30.40
C HIS A 66 19.29 -8.90 29.93
N ALA A 67 18.66 -10.07 30.09
CA ALA A 67 19.18 -11.33 29.58
C ALA A 67 19.23 -11.38 28.04
N LEU A 68 18.20 -10.85 27.37
CA LEU A 68 18.18 -10.71 25.90
C LEU A 68 19.24 -9.72 25.43
N ASP A 69 19.31 -8.56 26.06
CA ASP A 69 20.23 -7.46 25.75
C ASP A 69 21.69 -7.92 25.77
N ALA A 70 22.08 -8.68 26.79
CA ALA A 70 23.43 -9.22 26.96
C ALA A 70 23.91 -10.15 25.82
N ARG A 71 23.01 -10.63 24.98
CA ARG A 71 23.32 -11.51 23.83
C ARG A 71 22.98 -10.89 22.48
N CYS A 72 22.35 -9.72 22.45
CA CYS A 72 21.97 -9.03 21.21
C CYS A 72 23.16 -8.48 20.42
N ASP A 73 24.38 -8.75 20.90
CA ASP A 73 25.60 -8.44 20.19
C ASP A 73 25.92 -9.44 19.05
N ASP A 74 25.26 -10.59 19.04
CA ASP A 74 25.22 -11.51 17.91
C ASP A 74 24.03 -11.17 16.99
N PRO A 75 24.25 -10.83 15.70
CA PRO A 75 23.18 -10.41 14.82
C PRO A 75 22.17 -11.53 14.53
N ARG A 76 22.60 -12.80 14.60
CA ARG A 76 21.70 -13.95 14.45
C ARG A 76 20.81 -14.10 15.68
N PHE A 77 21.38 -13.90 16.87
CA PHE A 77 20.59 -13.90 18.10
C PHE A 77 19.59 -12.73 18.11
N LEU A 78 20.04 -11.50 17.82
CA LEU A 78 19.15 -10.34 17.69
C LEU A 78 18.01 -10.61 16.69
N GLN A 79 18.31 -11.19 15.53
CA GLN A 79 17.27 -11.57 14.58
C GLN A 79 16.24 -12.51 15.21
N ARG A 80 16.67 -13.60 15.85
CA ARG A 80 15.74 -14.55 16.50
C ARG A 80 14.91 -13.86 17.57
N VAL A 81 15.50 -12.96 18.37
CA VAL A 81 14.76 -12.15 19.35
C VAL A 81 13.64 -11.35 18.67
N LEU A 82 13.95 -10.68 17.55
CA LEU A 82 12.98 -9.87 16.81
C LEU A 82 11.87 -10.73 16.17
N VAL A 83 12.22 -11.91 15.65
CA VAL A 83 11.26 -12.90 15.15
C VAL A 83 10.28 -13.29 16.25
N SER A 84 10.78 -13.76 17.39
CA SER A 84 9.96 -14.18 18.52
C SER A 84 9.10 -13.03 19.06
N MET A 85 9.62 -11.80 19.08
CA MET A 85 8.87 -10.60 19.48
C MET A 85 7.73 -10.30 18.49
N LEU A 86 7.98 -10.43 17.19
CA LEU A 86 6.97 -10.24 16.15
C LEU A 86 5.89 -11.32 16.18
N GLU A 87 6.20 -12.53 16.60
CA GLU A 87 5.20 -13.58 16.81
C GLU A 87 4.38 -13.33 18.07
N ALA A 88 5.03 -12.93 19.16
CA ALA A 88 4.37 -12.58 20.43
C ALA A 88 3.36 -11.41 20.28
N ARG A 89 3.54 -10.54 19.28
CA ARG A 89 2.60 -9.42 19.01
C ARG A 89 1.19 -9.89 18.61
N MET A 90 1.05 -11.13 18.15
CA MET A 90 -0.24 -11.70 17.74
C MET A 90 -1.15 -12.03 18.93
N VAL A 91 -0.63 -11.93 20.17
CA VAL A 91 -1.41 -12.10 21.40
C VAL A 91 -2.26 -10.85 21.66
N PRO A 92 -3.56 -10.97 21.98
CA PRO A 92 -4.43 -9.83 22.29
C PRO A 92 -3.83 -8.89 23.34
N GLY A 93 -3.74 -7.59 23.05
CA GLY A 93 -3.15 -6.58 23.93
C GLY A 93 -1.61 -6.59 24.04
N GLY A 94 -0.94 -7.59 23.43
CA GLY A 94 0.51 -7.72 23.44
C GLY A 94 1.23 -6.67 22.59
N TRP A 95 0.56 -6.11 21.58
CA TRP A 95 1.13 -5.16 20.63
C TRP A 95 1.87 -4.01 21.32
N HIS A 96 1.24 -3.27 22.23
CA HIS A 96 1.87 -2.09 22.84
C HIS A 96 3.09 -2.43 23.71
N ARG A 97 3.05 -3.54 24.46
CA ARG A 97 4.13 -3.95 25.38
C ARG A 97 5.32 -4.50 24.63
N VAL A 98 5.07 -5.40 23.67
CA VAL A 98 6.08 -5.90 22.72
C VAL A 98 6.77 -4.72 22.05
N THR A 99 5.97 -3.77 21.57
CA THR A 99 6.48 -2.63 20.81
C THR A 99 7.41 -1.74 21.61
N ARG A 100 7.07 -1.42 22.86
CA ARG A 100 7.90 -0.56 23.70
C ARG A 100 9.29 -1.16 23.94
N ARG A 101 9.33 -2.42 24.37
CA ARG A 101 10.59 -3.10 24.75
C ARG A 101 11.45 -3.46 23.56
N ALA A 102 10.84 -3.96 22.49
CA ALA A 102 11.55 -4.30 21.26
C ALA A 102 12.14 -3.05 20.61
N ALA A 103 11.41 -1.93 20.59
CA ALA A 103 11.96 -0.68 20.07
C ALA A 103 13.10 -0.14 20.96
N ALA A 104 12.98 -0.21 22.29
CA ALA A 104 14.07 0.16 23.19
C ALA A 104 15.34 -0.68 22.93
N LEU A 105 15.19 -1.99 22.76
CA LEU A 105 16.29 -2.92 22.44
C LEU A 105 16.97 -2.59 21.11
N LEU A 106 16.18 -2.26 20.09
CA LEU A 106 16.64 -1.91 18.74
C LEU A 106 17.31 -0.54 18.66
N MET A 107 16.85 0.41 19.48
CA MET A 107 17.41 1.76 19.54
C MET A 107 18.65 1.86 20.45
N ALA A 108 18.97 0.80 21.19
CA ALA A 108 20.21 0.72 21.96
C ALA A 108 21.44 0.76 21.01
N PRO A 109 22.60 1.24 21.50
CA PRO A 109 23.85 1.20 20.74
C PRO A 109 24.18 -0.23 20.30
N ALA A 110 24.62 -0.39 19.05
CA ALA A 110 25.22 -1.62 18.59
C ALA A 110 26.57 -1.84 19.30
N PRO A 111 26.92 -3.08 19.65
CA PRO A 111 28.22 -3.38 20.23
C PRO A 111 29.34 -3.02 19.25
N THR A 112 30.42 -2.47 19.81
CA THR A 112 31.74 -2.49 19.17
C THR A 112 31.78 -2.02 17.72
N THR A 113 31.25 -0.82 17.44
CA THR A 113 31.65 -0.09 16.22
C THR A 113 32.69 0.95 16.64
N ALA A 114 33.89 0.89 16.06
CA ALA A 114 34.94 1.89 16.29
C ALA A 114 34.62 3.26 15.65
N GLY A 115 33.34 3.52 15.36
CA GLY A 115 32.82 4.67 14.63
C GLY A 115 31.68 5.38 15.39
N PRO A 116 30.96 6.30 14.74
CA PRO A 116 29.81 6.96 15.37
C PRO A 116 28.79 5.91 15.84
N PRO A 117 28.11 6.14 16.98
CA PRO A 117 27.21 5.15 17.57
C PRO A 117 26.11 4.78 16.59
N VAL A 118 26.20 3.56 16.05
CA VAL A 118 25.16 2.94 15.22
C VAL A 118 24.16 2.26 16.14
N THR A 119 22.86 2.42 15.89
CA THR A 119 21.84 1.67 16.65
C THR A 119 21.85 0.20 16.23
N ARG A 120 21.45 -0.71 17.13
CA ARG A 120 21.31 -2.14 16.76
C ARG A 120 20.39 -2.35 15.57
N LEU A 121 19.38 -1.49 15.42
CA LEU A 121 18.51 -1.48 14.25
C LEU A 121 19.27 -1.26 12.94
N ALA A 122 20.07 -0.21 12.85
CA ALA A 122 20.84 0.08 11.64
C ALA A 122 21.81 -1.07 11.34
N TRP A 123 22.51 -1.57 12.37
CA TRP A 123 23.38 -2.72 12.24
C TRP A 123 22.65 -4.00 11.75
N TYR A 124 21.46 -4.29 12.29
CA TYR A 124 20.63 -5.42 11.87
C TYR A 124 20.18 -5.30 10.40
N LEU A 125 19.75 -4.11 10.00
CA LEU A 125 19.25 -3.84 8.66
C LEU A 125 20.37 -3.83 7.60
N ASP A 126 21.57 -3.42 7.99
CA ASP A 126 22.75 -3.34 7.11
C ASP A 126 23.58 -4.64 7.09
N GLY A 127 23.32 -5.58 8.00
CA GLY A 127 24.06 -6.85 8.08
C GLY A 127 23.94 -7.72 6.82
N PRO A 128 24.59 -8.91 6.79
CA PRO A 128 24.36 -9.90 5.74
C PRO A 128 22.94 -10.50 5.85
N ALA A 129 22.23 -10.61 4.73
CA ALA A 129 20.91 -11.22 4.71
C ALA A 129 21.00 -12.66 5.24
N VAL A 130 20.27 -12.97 6.29
CA VAL A 130 20.23 -14.33 6.83
C VAL A 130 19.23 -15.13 6.00
N PRO A 131 19.66 -16.20 5.32
CA PRO A 131 18.76 -16.99 4.48
C PRO A 131 17.62 -17.60 5.30
N ALA A 132 16.42 -17.60 4.72
CA ALA A 132 15.31 -18.50 5.05
C ALA A 132 14.63 -18.39 6.43
N THR A 133 14.88 -17.37 7.24
CA THR A 133 14.14 -17.16 8.50
C THR A 133 13.12 -16.02 8.34
N ARG A 134 11.83 -16.35 8.45
CA ARG A 134 10.77 -15.35 8.62
C ARG A 134 10.66 -14.98 10.10
N PRO A 135 10.23 -13.75 10.41
CA PRO A 135 10.12 -12.56 9.56
C PRO A 135 11.46 -12.05 9.01
N GLY A 136 11.45 -11.57 7.77
CA GLY A 136 12.59 -10.90 7.15
C GLY A 136 12.76 -9.45 7.63
N ARG A 137 13.77 -8.77 7.07
CA ARG A 137 14.09 -7.37 7.41
C ARG A 137 12.93 -6.41 7.18
N TYR A 138 12.20 -6.63 6.09
CA TYR A 138 11.07 -5.79 5.72
C TYR A 138 9.95 -5.87 6.76
N GLU A 139 9.68 -7.04 7.32
CA GLU A 139 8.66 -7.22 8.36
C GLU A 139 9.04 -6.51 9.66
N VAL A 140 10.32 -6.54 10.05
CA VAL A 140 10.84 -5.75 11.18
C VAL A 140 10.70 -4.25 10.89
N ALA A 141 11.10 -3.80 9.71
CA ALA A 141 10.97 -2.40 9.29
C ALA A 141 9.50 -1.94 9.28
N SER A 142 8.60 -2.74 8.71
CA SER A 142 7.15 -2.50 8.67
C SER A 142 6.56 -2.39 10.06
N TRP A 143 6.94 -3.30 10.97
CA TRP A 143 6.51 -3.25 12.35
C TRP A 143 7.03 -1.99 13.07
N LEU A 144 8.28 -1.56 12.85
CA LEU A 144 8.80 -0.31 13.44
C LEU A 144 8.07 0.94 12.93
N VAL A 145 7.74 0.99 11.66
CA VAL A 145 6.94 2.08 11.11
C VAL A 145 5.58 2.11 11.79
N GLN A 146 4.90 0.96 11.91
CA GLN A 146 3.62 0.85 12.62
C GLN A 146 3.76 1.21 14.10
N ALA A 147 4.81 0.75 14.77
CA ALA A 147 5.13 1.08 16.15
C ALA A 147 5.15 2.60 16.37
N THR A 148 5.81 3.32 15.47
CA THR A 148 5.90 4.79 15.55
C THR A 148 4.53 5.48 15.54
N LEU A 149 3.53 4.88 14.89
CA LEU A 149 2.16 5.42 14.81
C LEU A 149 1.29 5.05 16.02
N TYR A 150 1.57 3.91 16.67
CA TYR A 150 0.69 3.33 17.70
C TYR A 150 1.29 3.31 19.12
N VAL A 151 2.57 3.62 19.29
CA VAL A 151 3.22 3.71 20.61
C VAL A 151 2.71 4.91 21.40
N VAL A 152 2.33 4.65 22.66
CA VAL A 152 1.85 5.66 23.62
C VAL A 152 3.01 6.34 24.37
N ASP A 153 4.17 5.70 24.46
CA ASP A 153 5.38 6.24 25.09
C ASP A 153 5.96 7.40 24.27
N ASP A 154 5.76 8.63 24.76
CA ASP A 154 6.13 9.87 24.06
C ASP A 154 7.65 10.00 23.80
N PRO A 155 8.56 9.73 24.76
CA PRO A 155 10.00 9.67 24.49
C PRO A 155 10.38 8.69 23.39
N LEU A 156 9.94 7.44 23.47
CA LEU A 156 10.29 6.41 22.49
C LEU A 156 9.74 6.75 21.11
N ARG A 157 8.49 7.22 21.05
CA ARG A 157 7.87 7.66 19.80
C ARG A 157 8.67 8.79 19.15
N ARG A 158 9.17 9.77 19.91
CA ARG A 158 10.02 10.84 19.39
C ARG A 158 11.30 10.29 18.77
N THR A 159 12.00 9.39 19.46
CA THR A 159 13.21 8.77 18.94
C THR A 159 12.97 8.01 17.63
N LEU A 160 11.86 7.26 17.55
CA LEU A 160 11.48 6.54 16.31
C LEU A 160 11.10 7.50 15.17
N VAL A 161 10.38 8.58 15.47
CA VAL A 161 10.06 9.63 14.49
C VAL A 161 11.35 10.25 13.94
N ASP A 162 12.30 10.62 14.80
CA ASP A 162 13.55 11.27 14.39
C ASP A 162 14.40 10.32 13.54
N LEU A 163 14.48 9.04 13.91
CA LEU A 163 15.09 8.01 13.09
C LEU A 163 14.44 7.93 11.70
N LEU A 164 13.11 7.77 11.64
CA LEU A 164 12.40 7.60 10.38
C LEU A 164 12.41 8.86 9.50
N ARG A 165 12.62 10.04 10.08
CA ARG A 165 12.83 11.29 9.34
C ARG A 165 14.23 11.39 8.73
N ALA A 166 15.25 10.82 9.35
CA ALA A 166 16.63 10.95 8.89
C ALA A 166 17.12 9.73 8.09
N THR A 167 16.45 8.58 8.20
CA THR A 167 16.96 7.31 7.65
C THR A 167 16.99 7.30 6.12
N GLY A 168 18.11 6.82 5.57
CA GLY A 168 18.25 6.40 4.17
C GLY A 168 18.15 4.89 3.97
N GLN A 169 17.82 4.12 5.02
CA GLN A 169 17.86 2.66 4.95
C GLN A 169 16.73 2.11 4.06
N PRO A 170 17.02 1.30 3.02
CA PRO A 170 16.03 0.92 2.00
C PRO A 170 14.78 0.19 2.51
N ASP A 171 14.90 -0.70 3.49
CA ASP A 171 13.76 -1.47 4.01
C ASP A 171 12.82 -0.60 4.85
N LEU A 172 13.36 0.34 5.65
CA LEU A 172 12.58 1.35 6.38
C LEU A 172 11.89 2.30 5.42
N LEU A 173 12.56 2.75 4.35
CA LEU A 173 11.94 3.58 3.32
C LEU A 173 10.82 2.83 2.59
N ARG A 174 11.03 1.56 2.24
CA ARG A 174 10.00 0.70 1.63
C ARG A 174 8.81 0.51 2.56
N ALA A 175 9.06 0.24 3.85
CA ALA A 175 8.04 0.10 4.87
C ALA A 175 7.24 1.39 5.08
N LEU A 176 7.90 2.55 5.09
CA LEU A 176 7.25 3.87 5.16
C LEU A 176 6.31 4.09 3.96
N GLN A 177 6.76 3.78 2.74
CA GLN A 177 5.93 3.90 1.54
C GLN A 177 4.72 2.97 1.56
N ALA A 178 4.92 1.71 1.96
CA ALA A 178 3.85 0.72 2.04
C ALA A 178 2.80 1.12 3.09
N GLU A 179 3.24 1.58 4.26
CA GLU A 179 2.32 2.05 5.30
C GLU A 179 1.58 3.32 4.87
N PHE A 180 2.26 4.25 4.20
CA PHE A 180 1.62 5.44 3.62
C PHE A 180 0.54 5.05 2.61
N TYR A 181 0.84 4.13 1.68
CA TYR A 181 -0.16 3.60 0.74
C TYR A 181 -1.34 2.94 1.45
N ARG A 182 -1.07 2.15 2.50
CA ARG A 182 -2.11 1.50 3.31
C ARG A 182 -3.06 2.54 3.92
N LEU A 183 -2.53 3.68 4.39
CA LEU A 183 -3.35 4.77 4.93
C LEU A 183 -4.11 5.54 3.82
N VAL A 184 -3.53 5.72 2.63
CA VAL A 184 -4.25 6.24 1.45
C VAL A 184 -5.46 5.36 1.12
N GLY A 185 -5.28 4.04 1.08
CA GLY A 185 -6.36 3.10 0.83
C GLY A 185 -7.46 3.16 1.90
N LYS A 186 -7.09 3.31 3.18
CA LYS A 186 -8.07 3.49 4.27
C LYS A 186 -8.81 4.82 4.15
N ALA A 187 -8.10 5.93 3.94
CA ALA A 187 -8.70 7.26 3.80
C ALA A 187 -9.73 7.30 2.66
N ARG A 188 -9.44 6.63 1.54
CA ARG A 188 -10.37 6.52 0.41
C ARG A 188 -11.60 5.67 0.73
N ARG A 189 -11.45 4.54 1.43
CA ARG A 189 -12.56 3.62 1.75
C ARG A 189 -13.52 4.19 2.80
N TYR A 190 -13.00 4.92 3.79
CA TYR A 190 -13.76 5.32 4.97
C TYR A 190 -14.08 6.82 5.02
N GLY A 191 -13.55 7.64 4.11
CA GLY A 191 -13.65 9.10 4.20
C GLY A 191 -13.10 9.64 5.54
N SER A 192 -13.45 10.88 5.93
CA SER A 192 -13.23 11.33 7.33
C SER A 192 -14.42 11.09 8.25
N ALA A 193 -15.50 10.47 7.76
CA ALA A 193 -16.73 10.24 8.51
C ALA A 193 -16.62 9.11 9.57
N THR A 194 -15.41 8.77 10.01
CA THR A 194 -15.21 7.71 11.01
C THR A 194 -15.05 8.33 12.40
N SER A 195 -16.20 8.48 13.07
CA SER A 195 -16.32 8.75 14.49
C SER A 195 -15.78 7.57 15.31
N GLY A 196 -14.82 7.83 16.20
CA GLY A 196 -14.39 6.88 17.24
C GLY A 196 -12.88 6.63 17.31
N ASN A 197 -12.25 7.24 18.33
CA ASN A 197 -10.94 7.09 19.00
C ASN A 197 -9.78 6.25 18.41
N GLU A 198 -9.98 5.25 17.57
CA GLU A 198 -8.90 4.42 17.00
C GLU A 198 -8.45 4.90 15.61
N VAL A 199 -9.35 5.55 14.86
CA VAL A 199 -9.07 6.01 13.48
C VAL A 199 -8.32 7.34 13.45
N THR A 200 -8.36 8.13 14.52
CA THR A 200 -7.63 9.41 14.59
C THR A 200 -6.11 9.20 14.47
N ARG A 201 -5.54 8.12 15.02
CA ARG A 201 -4.08 7.89 14.96
C ARG A 201 -3.59 7.42 13.58
N ALA A 202 -4.48 6.91 12.74
CA ALA A 202 -4.16 6.33 11.44
C ALA A 202 -4.77 7.12 10.27
N SER A 203 -4.90 8.44 10.43
CA SER A 203 -5.23 9.34 9.34
C SER A 203 -3.96 9.82 8.62
N LEU A 204 -4.10 10.24 7.36
CA LEU A 204 -3.03 10.97 6.66
C LEU A 204 -2.94 12.42 7.13
N TRP A 205 -4.06 12.97 7.62
CA TRP A 205 -4.24 14.38 7.94
C TRP A 205 -5.05 14.57 9.23
N HIS A 206 -4.77 15.66 9.94
CA HIS A 206 -5.57 16.18 11.05
C HIS A 206 -6.07 17.58 10.68
N GLY A 207 -7.26 17.65 10.07
CA GLY A 207 -7.71 18.86 9.40
C GLY A 207 -6.75 19.19 8.25
N THR A 208 -6.13 20.37 8.29
CA THR A 208 -5.12 20.81 7.31
C THR A 208 -3.69 20.39 7.65
N ARG A 209 -3.45 19.83 8.84
CA ARG A 209 -2.09 19.49 9.30
C ARG A 209 -1.71 18.06 8.93
N PRO A 210 -0.45 17.79 8.53
CA PRO A 210 0.07 16.43 8.40
C PRO A 210 -0.13 15.61 9.68
N ALA A 211 -0.67 14.41 9.55
CA ALA A 211 -0.62 13.41 10.61
C ALA A 211 0.82 12.90 10.82
N PRO A 212 1.15 12.19 11.91
CA PRO A 212 2.53 11.78 12.22
C PRO A 212 3.23 11.06 11.06
N LEU A 213 2.59 10.09 10.40
CA LEU A 213 3.18 9.38 9.26
C LEU A 213 3.50 10.33 8.11
N THR A 214 2.53 11.18 7.73
CA THR A 214 2.72 12.15 6.64
C THR A 214 3.81 13.16 6.97
N GLY A 215 3.90 13.60 8.24
CA GLY A 215 4.96 14.46 8.72
C GLY A 215 6.35 13.81 8.67
N ILE A 216 6.45 12.50 8.93
CA ILE A 216 7.70 11.73 8.74
C ILE A 216 8.07 11.68 7.26
N VAL A 217 7.11 11.32 6.39
CA VAL A 217 7.32 11.21 4.94
C VAL A 217 7.75 12.53 4.31
N LEU A 218 7.14 13.65 4.70
CA LEU A 218 7.52 14.99 4.23
C LEU A 218 8.94 15.37 4.65
N ALA A 219 9.31 15.05 5.89
CA ALA A 219 10.61 15.40 6.45
C ALA A 219 11.75 14.49 5.98
N ASN A 220 11.46 13.25 5.54
CA ASN A 220 12.51 12.32 5.09
C ASN A 220 13.04 12.68 3.70
N PRO A 221 14.33 13.08 3.55
CA PRO A 221 14.88 13.55 2.28
C PRO A 221 15.04 12.44 1.23
N HIS A 222 15.08 11.17 1.63
CA HIS A 222 15.26 10.02 0.76
C HIS A 222 13.95 9.48 0.17
N LEU A 223 12.81 10.11 0.48
CA LEU A 223 11.52 9.82 -0.15
C LEU A 223 11.14 10.88 -1.21
N PRO A 224 10.36 10.52 -2.25
CA PRO A 224 9.98 9.15 -2.60
C PRO A 224 11.18 8.35 -3.12
N LEU A 225 11.18 7.03 -2.90
CA LEU A 225 12.14 6.14 -3.55
C LEU A 225 12.00 6.25 -5.07
N GLU A 226 13.14 6.39 -5.76
CA GLU A 226 13.18 6.39 -7.22
C GLU A 226 12.67 5.06 -7.77
N VAL A 227 12.07 5.11 -8.96
CA VAL A 227 11.79 3.90 -9.74
C VAL A 227 13.13 3.43 -10.29
N THR A 228 13.84 2.60 -9.54
CA THR A 228 14.97 1.88 -10.13
C THR A 228 14.42 0.93 -11.18
N ASP A 229 14.88 1.08 -12.42
CA ASP A 229 14.49 0.29 -13.60
C ASP A 229 14.85 -1.19 -13.52
N THR A 230 15.25 -1.71 -12.36
CA THR A 230 15.40 -3.12 -12.08
C THR A 230 14.11 -3.65 -11.46
N PRO A 231 13.13 -4.10 -12.26
CA PRO A 231 12.16 -5.06 -11.74
C PRO A 231 12.96 -6.23 -11.16
N GLN A 232 12.60 -6.70 -9.97
CA GLN A 232 13.02 -8.05 -9.63
C GLN A 232 12.45 -8.97 -10.73
N PRO A 233 13.21 -9.97 -11.20
CA PRO A 233 12.91 -10.71 -12.43
C PRO A 233 11.50 -11.31 -12.52
N ASP A 234 10.78 -11.44 -11.40
CA ASP A 234 9.38 -11.90 -11.34
C ASP A 234 8.35 -10.86 -10.81
N ASP A 235 8.78 -9.67 -10.35
CA ASP A 235 7.89 -8.70 -9.70
C ASP A 235 7.62 -7.49 -10.61
N ARG A 236 6.41 -7.47 -11.20
CA ARG A 236 5.77 -6.20 -11.59
C ARG A 236 5.90 -5.24 -10.39
N PRO A 237 6.28 -3.96 -10.59
CA PRO A 237 6.31 -3.04 -9.47
C PRO A 237 4.93 -3.08 -8.81
N PRO A 238 4.84 -3.42 -7.51
CA PRO A 238 3.55 -3.59 -6.87
C PRO A 238 2.80 -2.29 -7.09
N TYR A 239 1.56 -2.39 -7.59
CA TYR A 239 0.64 -1.27 -7.83
C TYR A 239 0.75 -0.18 -6.75
N GLU A 240 0.89 -0.64 -5.51
CA GLU A 240 1.06 0.13 -4.27
C GLU A 240 2.29 1.04 -4.24
N ALA A 241 3.43 0.58 -4.76
CA ALA A 241 4.68 1.33 -4.79
C ALA A 241 4.60 2.50 -5.77
N VAL A 242 4.01 2.31 -6.95
CA VAL A 242 3.85 3.41 -7.92
C VAL A 242 2.91 4.47 -7.37
N VAL A 243 1.77 4.05 -6.81
CA VAL A 243 0.78 5.00 -6.25
C VAL A 243 1.35 5.78 -5.08
N SER A 244 2.00 5.12 -4.13
CA SER A 244 2.65 5.83 -3.01
C SER A 244 3.73 6.80 -3.48
N ARG A 245 4.60 6.40 -4.41
CA ARG A 245 5.67 7.27 -4.91
C ARG A 245 5.14 8.56 -5.54
N VAL A 246 4.13 8.45 -6.41
CA VAL A 246 3.52 9.62 -7.06
C VAL A 246 2.89 10.54 -6.01
N LEU A 247 2.11 10.00 -5.08
CA LEU A 247 1.47 10.82 -4.05
C LEU A 247 2.50 11.49 -3.12
N ILE A 248 3.53 10.76 -2.71
CA ILE A 248 4.63 11.31 -1.89
C ILE A 248 5.39 12.40 -2.66
N ALA A 249 5.60 12.23 -3.95
CA ALA A 249 6.24 13.25 -4.77
C ALA A 249 5.45 14.57 -4.79
N ILE A 250 4.13 14.47 -5.04
CA ILE A 250 3.23 15.63 -5.00
C ILE A 250 3.24 16.28 -3.61
N LEU A 251 3.20 15.46 -2.54
CA LEU A 251 3.30 15.96 -1.16
C LEU A 251 4.57 16.79 -0.93
N LYS A 252 5.68 16.37 -1.51
CA LYS A 252 6.98 17.03 -1.38
C LYS A 252 7.19 18.17 -2.39
N GLY A 253 6.15 18.57 -3.12
CA GLY A 253 6.25 19.64 -4.12
C GLY A 253 7.13 19.30 -5.31
N ARG A 254 7.32 18.00 -5.60
CA ARG A 254 8.08 17.50 -6.75
C ARG A 254 7.11 16.86 -7.75
N PRO A 255 6.50 17.62 -8.69
CA PRO A 255 5.60 17.05 -9.70
C PRO A 255 6.36 16.35 -10.84
N ASP A 256 7.68 16.49 -10.90
CA ASP A 256 8.58 15.94 -11.92
C ASP A 256 8.71 14.41 -12.02
N PRO A 257 8.38 13.55 -11.02
CA PRO A 257 8.70 12.12 -11.10
C PRO A 257 7.70 11.32 -11.93
N LEU A 258 6.93 11.97 -12.81
CA LEU A 258 6.25 11.26 -13.88
C LEU A 258 7.32 10.82 -14.88
N PRO A 259 7.70 9.54 -14.95
CA PRO A 259 8.79 9.15 -15.82
C PRO A 259 8.37 9.45 -17.26
N ALA A 260 9.11 10.32 -17.95
CA ALA A 260 8.85 10.63 -19.36
C ALA A 260 8.90 9.34 -20.22
N THR A 261 9.61 8.32 -19.75
CA THR A 261 9.81 7.00 -20.36
C THR A 261 8.98 5.88 -19.71
N ALA A 262 7.91 6.22 -18.96
CA ALA A 262 7.09 5.21 -18.30
C ALA A 262 6.47 4.21 -19.30
N SER A 263 6.50 2.92 -18.98
CA SER A 263 5.71 1.93 -19.70
C SER A 263 4.21 2.27 -19.60
N GLU A 264 3.40 1.80 -20.55
CA GLU A 264 1.94 2.07 -20.56
C GLU A 264 1.25 1.67 -19.25
N GLN A 265 1.67 0.55 -18.66
CA GLN A 265 1.15 0.11 -17.36
C GLN A 265 1.50 1.11 -16.24
N VAL A 266 2.77 1.55 -16.16
CA VAL A 266 3.20 2.54 -15.14
C VAL A 266 2.50 3.88 -15.36
N ALA A 267 2.32 4.30 -16.61
CA ALA A 267 1.58 5.51 -16.97
C ALA A 267 0.12 5.47 -16.48
N SER A 268 -0.58 4.35 -16.65
CA SER A 268 -1.93 4.16 -16.10
C SER A 268 -1.97 4.22 -14.58
N LEU A 269 -0.95 3.68 -13.90
CA LEU A 269 -0.82 3.76 -12.44
C LEU A 269 -0.55 5.18 -11.95
N VAL A 270 0.27 5.94 -12.67
CA VAL A 270 0.53 7.37 -12.39
C VAL A 270 -0.77 8.16 -12.43
N VAL A 271 -1.55 8.04 -13.51
CA VAL A 271 -2.84 8.72 -13.63
C VAL A 271 -3.79 8.28 -12.52
N THR A 272 -3.82 6.99 -12.22
CA THR A 272 -4.64 6.45 -11.12
C THR A 272 -4.24 7.05 -9.78
N ALA A 273 -2.95 7.20 -9.51
CA ALA A 273 -2.45 7.80 -8.28
C ALA A 273 -2.86 9.27 -8.17
N LEU A 274 -2.70 10.07 -9.23
CA LEU A 274 -3.11 11.47 -9.23
C LEU A 274 -4.61 11.62 -9.01
N LEU A 275 -5.43 10.81 -9.69
CA LEU A 275 -6.88 10.78 -9.49
C LEU A 275 -7.25 10.37 -8.06
N PHE A 276 -6.56 9.38 -7.47
CA PHE A 276 -6.75 9.04 -6.07
C PHE A 276 -6.42 10.22 -5.17
N GLY A 277 -5.35 10.96 -5.46
CA GLY A 277 -4.97 12.15 -4.71
C GLY A 277 -6.07 13.23 -4.69
N VAL A 278 -6.77 13.42 -5.80
CA VAL A 278 -7.91 14.35 -5.89
C VAL A 278 -9.11 13.86 -5.06
N ASP A 279 -9.37 12.55 -5.08
CA ASP A 279 -10.48 11.93 -4.33
C ASP A 279 -10.22 11.79 -2.83
N LEU A 280 -9.00 12.07 -2.35
CA LEU A 280 -8.66 11.96 -0.93
C LEU A 280 -9.26 13.11 -0.13
N TRP A 281 -9.70 12.82 1.10
CA TRP A 281 -9.92 13.85 2.10
C TRP A 281 -8.56 14.38 2.58
N ALA A 282 -8.03 15.36 1.87
CA ALA A 282 -6.73 15.97 2.09
C ALA A 282 -6.82 17.51 2.16
N PRO A 283 -5.77 18.20 2.62
CA PRO A 283 -5.71 19.66 2.54
C PRO A 283 -5.89 20.14 1.09
N PRO A 284 -6.59 21.27 0.85
CA PRO A 284 -6.83 21.80 -0.49
C PRO A 284 -5.57 21.93 -1.34
N ASP A 285 -4.46 22.42 -0.76
CA ASP A 285 -3.20 22.59 -1.49
C ASP A 285 -2.66 21.29 -2.10
N PHE A 286 -2.89 20.15 -1.42
CA PHE A 286 -2.49 18.84 -1.92
C PHE A 286 -3.38 18.38 -3.08
N VAL A 287 -4.70 18.53 -2.92
CA VAL A 287 -5.69 18.23 -3.97
C VAL A 287 -5.38 19.07 -5.21
N ASP A 288 -5.19 20.39 -5.03
CA ASP A 288 -4.84 21.32 -6.10
C ASP A 288 -3.53 20.94 -6.78
N ALA A 289 -2.54 20.45 -6.03
CA ALA A 289 -1.28 19.97 -6.59
C ALA A 289 -1.48 18.73 -7.48
N CYS A 290 -2.32 17.77 -7.06
CA CYS A 290 -2.71 16.63 -7.90
C CYS A 290 -3.44 17.07 -9.17
N GLN A 291 -4.38 18.02 -9.06
CA GLN A 291 -5.11 18.55 -10.21
C GLN A 291 -4.20 19.32 -11.18
N ARG A 292 -3.29 20.14 -10.67
CA ARG A 292 -2.27 20.82 -11.50
C ARG A 292 -1.38 19.80 -12.21
N ALA A 293 -0.96 18.74 -11.53
CA ALA A 293 -0.18 17.67 -12.15
C ALA A 293 -0.94 16.97 -13.28
N LEU A 294 -2.25 16.71 -13.13
CA LEU A 294 -3.10 16.16 -14.19
C LEU A 294 -3.20 17.08 -15.42
N ARG A 295 -3.30 18.41 -15.20
CA ARG A 295 -3.35 19.40 -16.29
C ARG A 295 -2.00 19.61 -17.00
N ALA A 296 -0.90 19.39 -16.28
CA ALA A 296 0.46 19.64 -16.78
C ALA A 296 1.13 18.39 -17.39
N VAL A 297 0.39 17.33 -17.70
CA VAL A 297 0.99 16.08 -18.22
C VAL A 297 1.61 16.30 -19.62
N PRO A 298 2.92 16.04 -19.80
CA PRO A 298 3.60 16.21 -21.08
C PRO A 298 3.12 15.18 -22.12
N PRO A 299 3.41 15.38 -23.42
CA PRO A 299 3.13 14.37 -24.43
C PRO A 299 3.84 13.05 -24.09
N GLY A 300 3.14 11.93 -24.20
CA GLY A 300 3.69 10.61 -23.90
C GLY A 300 2.69 9.65 -23.28
N PRO A 301 3.15 8.48 -22.79
CA PRO A 301 2.28 7.41 -22.28
C PRO A 301 1.34 7.85 -21.15
N VAL A 302 1.78 8.75 -20.25
CA VAL A 302 0.94 9.27 -19.15
C VAL A 302 -0.23 10.09 -19.70
N ARG A 303 -0.02 10.90 -20.75
CA ARG A 303 -1.08 11.64 -21.41
C ARG A 303 -2.07 10.70 -22.09
N GLU A 304 -1.59 9.68 -22.81
CA GLU A 304 -2.47 8.69 -23.43
C GLU A 304 -3.36 8.01 -22.38
N ALA A 305 -2.77 7.56 -21.28
CA ALA A 305 -3.51 6.96 -20.17
C ALA A 305 -4.55 7.93 -19.57
N LEU A 306 -4.21 9.22 -19.43
CA LEU A 306 -5.14 10.24 -18.94
C LEU A 306 -6.29 10.46 -19.93
N CYS A 307 -5.99 10.55 -21.23
CA CYS A 307 -6.99 10.69 -22.29
C CYS A 307 -7.93 9.48 -22.32
N ASP A 308 -7.42 8.27 -22.15
CA ASP A 308 -8.24 7.06 -22.09
C ASP A 308 -9.15 7.06 -20.85
N ARG A 309 -8.66 7.48 -19.67
CA ARG A 309 -9.48 7.67 -18.45
C ARG A 309 -10.59 8.69 -18.64
N ALA A 310 -10.30 9.81 -19.30
CA ALA A 310 -11.27 10.85 -19.58
C ALA A 310 -12.36 10.40 -20.56
N ALA A 311 -11.98 9.80 -21.68
CA ALA A 311 -12.89 9.49 -22.78
C ALA A 311 -13.60 8.14 -22.59
N LEU A 312 -12.84 7.06 -22.37
CA LEU A 312 -13.38 5.70 -22.36
C LEU A 312 -14.07 5.35 -21.04
N PHE A 313 -13.47 5.77 -19.92
CA PHE A 313 -14.02 5.50 -18.59
C PHE A 313 -14.90 6.63 -18.04
N GLY A 314 -14.92 7.80 -18.71
CA GLY A 314 -15.76 8.92 -18.32
C GLY A 314 -15.45 9.49 -16.94
N VAL A 315 -14.21 9.32 -16.45
CA VAL A 315 -13.80 9.84 -15.13
C VAL A 315 -13.88 11.36 -15.15
N ALA A 316 -14.76 11.93 -14.32
CA ALA A 316 -15.09 13.36 -14.36
C ALA A 316 -13.85 14.26 -14.20
N GLU A 317 -12.99 13.94 -13.22
CA GLU A 317 -11.78 14.71 -12.96
C GLU A 317 -10.75 14.61 -14.11
N ALA A 318 -10.56 13.41 -14.68
CA ALA A 318 -9.71 13.23 -15.84
C ALA A 318 -10.22 14.04 -17.03
N ARG A 319 -11.55 14.03 -17.25
CA ARG A 319 -12.21 14.84 -18.29
C ARG A 319 -12.01 16.34 -18.05
N ALA A 320 -12.20 16.83 -16.83
CA ALA A 320 -11.95 18.23 -16.49
C ALA A 320 -10.50 18.61 -16.81
N ALA A 321 -9.53 17.81 -16.36
CA ALA A 321 -8.11 18.08 -16.59
C ALA A 321 -7.74 18.17 -18.09
N VAL A 322 -8.19 17.21 -18.92
CA VAL A 322 -7.88 17.23 -20.35
C VAL A 322 -8.59 18.36 -21.11
N VAL A 323 -9.80 18.73 -20.69
CA VAL A 323 -10.55 19.85 -21.29
C VAL A 323 -9.90 21.17 -20.93
N ASP A 324 -9.63 21.40 -19.63
CA ASP A 324 -9.03 22.63 -19.11
C ASP A 324 -7.66 22.91 -19.77
N ALA A 325 -6.84 21.88 -19.94
CA ALA A 325 -5.49 21.98 -20.49
C ALA A 325 -5.42 21.75 -22.01
N GLY A 326 -6.54 21.50 -22.69
CA GLY A 326 -6.57 21.21 -24.13
C GLY A 326 -5.74 19.99 -24.54
N LEU A 327 -5.65 18.97 -23.67
CA LEU A 327 -4.87 17.77 -23.92
C LEU A 327 -5.60 16.85 -24.91
N LEU A 328 -4.86 16.35 -25.89
CA LEU A 328 -5.34 15.42 -26.91
C LEU A 328 -4.47 14.16 -26.95
N PRO A 329 -5.04 13.00 -27.34
CA PRO A 329 -4.24 11.82 -27.65
C PRO A 329 -3.32 12.10 -28.84
N ALA A 330 -2.13 11.51 -28.81
CA ALA A 330 -1.10 11.64 -29.83
C ALA A 330 -1.52 11.01 -31.16
N ASP A 331 -2.28 9.92 -31.13
CA ASP A 331 -2.87 9.34 -32.35
C ASP A 331 -4.03 10.22 -32.84
N GLU A 332 -3.78 11.00 -33.88
CA GLU A 332 -4.75 11.87 -34.55
C GLU A 332 -6.02 11.13 -35.00
N ARG A 333 -5.94 9.82 -35.23
CA ARG A 333 -7.10 9.00 -35.62
C ARG A 333 -8.07 8.83 -34.46
N LYS A 334 -7.61 8.94 -33.21
CA LYS A 334 -8.45 8.88 -31.99
C LYS A 334 -9.06 10.23 -31.63
N GLN A 335 -8.52 11.34 -32.14
CA GLN A 335 -8.92 12.69 -31.71
C GLN A 335 -10.42 13.01 -31.94
N PRO A 336 -11.06 12.68 -33.08
CA PRO A 336 -12.51 12.89 -33.23
C PRO A 336 -13.34 12.16 -32.18
N ALA A 337 -13.01 10.89 -31.91
CA ALA A 337 -13.65 10.08 -30.88
C ALA A 337 -13.43 10.65 -29.48
N PHE A 338 -12.21 11.06 -29.17
CA PHE A 338 -11.85 11.67 -27.89
C PHE A 338 -12.59 13.00 -27.65
N LEU A 339 -12.58 13.91 -28.62
CA LEU A 339 -13.28 15.20 -28.53
C LEU A 339 -14.79 15.02 -28.38
N PHE A 340 -15.36 14.05 -29.11
CA PHE A 340 -16.77 13.68 -28.98
C PHE A 340 -17.09 13.17 -27.56
N LEU A 341 -16.35 12.17 -27.07
CA LEU A 341 -16.57 11.57 -25.74
C LEU A 341 -16.34 12.54 -24.58
N THR A 342 -15.42 13.50 -24.74
CA THR A 342 -15.15 14.55 -23.75
C THR A 342 -16.05 15.78 -23.91
N GLY A 343 -16.92 15.81 -24.92
CA GLY A 343 -17.88 16.90 -25.16
C GLY A 343 -17.24 18.23 -25.56
N GLN A 344 -16.04 18.20 -26.14
CA GLN A 344 -15.34 19.40 -26.63
C GLN A 344 -15.87 19.80 -28.01
N TRP A 345 -17.17 20.14 -28.08
CA TRP A 345 -17.94 20.25 -29.32
C TRP A 345 -17.35 21.24 -30.34
N ALA A 346 -16.93 22.42 -29.90
CA ALA A 346 -16.35 23.41 -30.82
C ALA A 346 -15.05 22.92 -31.48
N ALA A 347 -14.23 22.15 -30.76
CA ALA A 347 -13.03 21.56 -31.33
C ALA A 347 -13.37 20.35 -32.23
N TYR A 348 -14.33 19.53 -31.81
CA TYR A 348 -14.84 18.41 -32.61
C TYR A 348 -15.39 18.88 -33.97
N ASP A 349 -16.28 19.89 -33.97
CA ASP A 349 -16.94 20.39 -35.19
C ASP A 349 -15.94 21.05 -36.15
N ARG A 350 -14.83 21.61 -35.66
CA ARG A 350 -13.72 22.08 -36.51
C ARG A 350 -12.89 20.93 -37.10
N LEU A 351 -12.69 19.87 -36.33
CA LEU A 351 -11.83 18.75 -36.73
C LEU A 351 -12.51 17.74 -37.66
N ASP A 352 -13.82 17.54 -37.47
CA ASP A 352 -14.64 16.52 -38.15
C ASP A 352 -16.07 17.06 -38.41
N PRO A 353 -16.23 18.10 -39.24
CA PRO A 353 -17.50 18.83 -39.42
C PRO A 353 -18.65 17.96 -39.93
N ASP A 354 -18.34 16.91 -40.71
CA ASP A 354 -19.33 15.97 -41.24
C ASP A 354 -19.44 14.67 -40.41
N GLY A 355 -18.62 14.52 -39.36
CA GLY A 355 -18.53 13.33 -38.52
C GLY A 355 -18.00 12.08 -39.25
N SER A 356 -17.43 12.22 -40.45
CA SER A 356 -16.98 11.07 -41.26
C SER A 356 -15.82 10.32 -40.60
N ARG A 357 -14.89 11.04 -39.97
CA ARG A 357 -13.72 10.45 -39.31
C ARG A 357 -14.15 9.67 -38.08
N LEU A 358 -15.06 10.23 -37.28
CA LEU A 358 -15.64 9.56 -36.11
C LEU A 358 -16.37 8.28 -36.51
N ARG A 359 -17.25 8.34 -37.53
CA ARG A 359 -17.97 7.15 -38.02
C ARG A 359 -17.03 6.07 -38.52
N ALA A 360 -15.98 6.43 -39.26
CA ALA A 360 -14.98 5.48 -39.74
C ALA A 360 -14.22 4.82 -38.58
N TRP A 361 -13.84 5.59 -37.56
CA TRP A 361 -13.21 5.05 -36.36
C TRP A 361 -14.16 4.10 -35.60
N CYS A 362 -15.42 4.50 -35.36
CA CYS A 362 -16.42 3.67 -34.70
C CYS A 362 -16.69 2.37 -35.47
N ALA A 363 -16.78 2.41 -36.80
CA ALA A 363 -16.97 1.21 -37.63
C ALA A 363 -15.80 0.22 -37.48
N LYS A 364 -14.56 0.72 -37.46
CA LYS A 364 -13.36 -0.10 -37.24
C LYS A 364 -13.33 -0.74 -35.86
N GLN A 365 -13.72 0.01 -34.82
CA GLN A 365 -13.74 -0.51 -33.46
C GLN A 365 -14.92 -1.47 -33.22
N ALA A 366 -16.07 -1.26 -33.87
CA ALA A 366 -17.23 -2.15 -33.79
C ALA A 366 -16.98 -3.55 -34.37
N ALA A 367 -15.95 -3.70 -35.22
CA ALA A 367 -15.51 -5.00 -35.71
C ALA A 367 -14.74 -5.81 -34.65
N GLN A 368 -14.38 -5.22 -33.51
CA GLN A 368 -13.69 -5.91 -32.42
C GLN A 368 -14.71 -6.54 -31.46
N PRO A 369 -14.70 -7.87 -31.24
CA PRO A 369 -15.71 -8.58 -30.44
C PRO A 369 -15.84 -8.11 -28.99
N SER A 370 -14.82 -7.45 -28.44
CA SER A 370 -14.72 -7.09 -27.03
C SER A 370 -14.87 -5.60 -26.76
N TRP A 371 -15.23 -4.76 -27.74
CA TRP A 371 -15.23 -3.30 -27.57
C TRP A 371 -16.40 -2.80 -26.70
N PRO A 372 -16.18 -2.43 -25.41
CA PRO A 372 -17.27 -2.22 -24.46
C PRO A 372 -17.82 -0.79 -24.47
N PHE A 373 -17.31 0.09 -25.34
CA PHE A 373 -17.54 1.54 -25.23
C PHE A 373 -18.67 2.08 -26.11
N ARG A 374 -19.35 1.24 -26.90
CA ARG A 374 -20.49 1.66 -27.74
C ARG A 374 -21.55 2.42 -26.96
N ARG A 375 -21.96 1.86 -25.82
CA ARG A 375 -22.97 2.46 -24.93
C ARG A 375 -22.60 3.88 -24.53
N ARG A 376 -21.32 4.12 -24.23
CA ARG A 376 -20.84 5.44 -23.78
C ARG A 376 -20.98 6.51 -24.86
N PHE A 377 -20.67 6.18 -26.12
CA PHE A 377 -20.89 7.08 -27.24
C PHE A 377 -22.36 7.40 -27.45
N GLU A 378 -23.24 6.39 -27.36
CA GLU A 378 -24.68 6.58 -27.50
C GLU A 378 -25.24 7.48 -26.38
N GLU A 379 -24.78 7.29 -25.14
CA GLU A 379 -25.11 8.15 -23.99
C GLU A 379 -24.67 9.60 -24.22
N VAL A 380 -23.42 9.81 -24.67
CA VAL A 380 -22.89 11.15 -24.96
C VAL A 380 -23.62 11.80 -26.13
N ALA A 381 -23.92 11.04 -27.19
CA ALA A 381 -24.67 11.51 -28.35
C ALA A 381 -26.08 11.96 -27.94
N ALA A 382 -26.80 11.12 -27.20
CA ALA A 382 -28.14 11.41 -26.72
C ALA A 382 -28.16 12.64 -25.80
N ALA A 383 -27.23 12.73 -24.83
CA ALA A 383 -27.13 13.86 -23.91
C ALA A 383 -26.84 15.20 -24.63
N ALA A 384 -26.13 15.15 -25.76
CA ALA A 384 -25.79 16.33 -26.56
C ALA A 384 -26.78 16.62 -27.69
N GLY A 385 -27.84 15.82 -27.86
CA GLY A 385 -28.75 15.94 -29.00
C GLY A 385 -28.11 15.66 -30.36
N ARG A 386 -27.05 14.84 -30.38
CA ARG A 386 -26.29 14.46 -31.59
C ARG A 386 -26.67 13.06 -32.07
N ALA A 387 -26.52 12.84 -33.37
CA ALA A 387 -26.70 11.51 -33.96
C ALA A 387 -25.66 10.52 -33.42
N SER A 388 -26.07 9.25 -33.26
CA SER A 388 -25.12 8.19 -32.91
C SER A 388 -24.05 8.05 -34.00
N PRO A 389 -22.76 7.96 -33.63
CA PRO A 389 -21.68 7.78 -34.61
C PRO A 389 -21.58 6.35 -35.14
N PHE A 390 -22.42 5.44 -34.65
CA PHE A 390 -22.43 4.05 -35.10
C PHE A 390 -23.32 3.89 -36.33
N PRO A 391 -22.95 3.02 -37.29
CA PRO A 391 -23.89 2.63 -38.32
C PRO A 391 -25.15 2.03 -37.67
N ALA A 392 -26.30 2.31 -38.27
CA ALA A 392 -27.53 1.65 -37.86
C ALA A 392 -27.28 0.13 -37.92
N ILE A 393 -27.59 -0.57 -36.82
CA ILE A 393 -27.54 -2.03 -36.82
C ILE A 393 -28.46 -2.47 -37.96
N PRO A 394 -27.99 -3.27 -38.93
CA PRO A 394 -28.87 -3.80 -39.96
C PRO A 394 -30.03 -4.46 -39.24
N ARG A 395 -31.24 -3.90 -39.39
CA ARG A 395 -32.43 -4.59 -38.88
C ARG A 395 -32.37 -5.96 -39.53
N PRO A 396 -32.42 -7.07 -38.76
CA PRO A 396 -32.48 -8.39 -39.37
C PRO A 396 -33.63 -8.27 -40.36
N SER A 397 -33.30 -8.44 -41.65
CA SER A 397 -34.31 -8.41 -42.69
C SER A 397 -35.40 -9.31 -42.17
N SER A 398 -36.62 -8.80 -42.06
CA SER A 398 -37.81 -9.58 -41.76
C SER A 398 -38.11 -10.51 -42.94
N GLY A 399 -37.10 -11.25 -43.38
CA GLY A 399 -37.21 -12.41 -44.23
C GLY A 399 -38.07 -13.36 -43.43
N SER A 400 -39.33 -13.44 -43.87
CA SER A 400 -40.17 -14.61 -43.84
C SER A 400 -39.71 -15.61 -42.78
N ARG A 401 -40.46 -15.66 -41.67
CA ARG A 401 -40.59 -16.92 -40.92
C ARG A 401 -41.01 -17.99 -41.94
N ARG A 402 -40.03 -18.61 -42.62
CA ARG A 402 -40.20 -19.98 -43.08
C ARG A 402 -40.36 -20.74 -41.79
N SER A 403 -41.61 -21.11 -41.53
CA SER A 403 -42.01 -22.22 -40.68
C SER A 403 -41.01 -23.36 -40.89
N ILE A 404 -39.96 -23.40 -40.07
CA ILE A 404 -39.15 -24.59 -39.89
C ILE A 404 -40.02 -25.48 -39.01
N GLY A 405 -40.41 -26.61 -39.60
CA GLY A 405 -41.43 -27.50 -39.08
C GLY A 405 -41.28 -27.80 -37.60
N SER A 406 -42.42 -27.78 -36.92
CA SER A 406 -42.86 -28.83 -36.01
C SER A 406 -41.81 -29.94 -35.81
N TRP A 407 -40.97 -29.80 -34.79
CA TRP A 407 -40.30 -30.97 -34.22
C TRP A 407 -41.39 -31.82 -33.58
N VAL A 408 -41.62 -32.98 -34.20
CA VAL A 408 -42.49 -34.03 -33.70
C VAL A 408 -41.89 -34.51 -32.37
N THR A 409 -42.53 -34.12 -31.27
CA THR A 409 -42.36 -34.80 -29.97
C THR A 409 -43.13 -36.12 -30.04
N ASP A 410 -42.53 -37.12 -30.69
CA ASP A 410 -42.96 -38.51 -30.54
C ASP A 410 -42.25 -39.08 -29.30
N TYR A 411 -42.72 -38.70 -28.12
CA TYR A 411 -42.50 -39.53 -26.94
C TYR A 411 -43.54 -40.63 -26.98
N GLY A 412 -43.19 -41.71 -27.68
CA GLY A 412 -43.87 -42.99 -27.61
C GLY A 412 -43.90 -43.46 -26.16
N VAL A 413 -45.06 -43.29 -25.54
CA VAL A 413 -45.48 -43.97 -24.32
C VAL A 413 -46.16 -45.26 -24.75
N GLY A 414 -45.58 -46.40 -24.40
CA GLY A 414 -46.18 -47.73 -24.54
C GLY A 414 -45.11 -48.79 -24.82
N GLY A 415 -44.94 -49.86 -24.03
CA GLY A 415 -45.70 -50.32 -22.88
C GLY A 415 -45.15 -51.68 -22.38
N HIS A 416 -45.81 -52.19 -21.33
CA HIS A 416 -45.98 -53.60 -20.92
C HIS A 416 -44.75 -54.49 -20.70
N PHE A 417 -44.43 -54.84 -19.45
CA PHE A 417 -44.99 -55.97 -18.68
C PHE A 417 -44.54 -55.88 -17.22
#